data_AF-A0A2T0BG27-F1
#
_entry.id   AF-A0A2T0BG27-F1
#
_cell.length_a   1.000
_cell.length_b   1.000
_cell.length_c   1.000
_cell.angle_alpha   90.00
_cell.angle_beta   90.00
_cell.angle_gamma   90.00
#
_symmetry.space_group_name_H-M   'P 1'
#
loop_
_entity.id
_entity.type
_entity.pdbx_description
1 polymer ?
#
loop_
_entity_poly.entity_id
_entity_poly.type
_entity_poly.pdbx_seq_one_letter_code
_entity_poly.pdbx_strand_id
1 'polypeptide(L)'
;MDEREELKIQWEQELQWVKYRQNMLDIMDEKLLQMKEIAEKSKLGNLTLGELEVLNAKLNNLGAQVKALDDESRKIENRNILE
;
A
#
# COMPACT_ATOMS: atom_id res chain seq x y z
N MET A 1 -25.99 24.13 -13.23
CA MET A 1 -25.90 23.34 -11.98
C MET A 1 -25.92 24.36 -10.85
N ASP A 2 -26.55 24.07 -9.70
CA ASP A 2 -26.45 24.98 -8.56
C ASP A 2 -25.22 24.64 -7.70
N GLU A 3 -24.79 25.58 -6.87
CA GLU A 3 -23.60 25.42 -6.02
C GLU A 3 -23.69 24.20 -5.08
N ARG A 4 -24.90 23.79 -4.66
CA ARG A 4 -25.08 22.62 -3.79
C ARG A 4 -24.85 21.32 -4.54
N GLU A 5 -25.30 21.23 -5.78
CA GLU A 5 -25.09 20.06 -6.63
C GLU A 5 -23.60 19.89 -6.98
N GLU A 6 -22.89 21.00 -7.22
CA GLU A 6 -21.42 21.01 -7.43
C GLU A 6 -20.66 20.53 -6.19
N LEU A 7 -21.00 21.06 -5.01
CA LEU A 7 -20.43 20.64 -3.73
C LEU A 7 -20.66 19.15 -3.45
N LYS A 8 -21.84 18.64 -3.77
CA LYS A 8 -22.16 17.23 -3.57
C LYS A 8 -21.30 16.31 -4.46
N ILE A 9 -21.08 16.69 -5.71
CA ILE A 9 -20.22 15.94 -6.64
C ILE A 9 -18.77 15.90 -6.13
N GLN A 10 -18.24 17.03 -5.67
CA GLN A 10 -16.89 17.11 -5.09
C GLN A 10 -16.74 16.20 -3.88
N TRP A 11 -17.68 16.23 -2.93
CA TRP A 11 -17.64 15.36 -1.76
C TRP A 11 -17.75 13.88 -2.11
N GLU A 12 -18.56 13.53 -3.10
CA GLU A 12 -18.64 12.14 -3.56
C GLU A 12 -17.30 11.68 -4.15
N GLN A 13 -16.61 12.53 -4.91
CA GLN A 13 -15.27 12.23 -5.45
C GLN A 13 -14.22 12.08 -4.34
N GLU A 14 -14.17 13.02 -3.39
CA GLU A 14 -13.28 12.94 -2.23
C GLU A 14 -13.52 11.67 -1.42
N LEU A 15 -14.78 11.31 -1.17
CA LEU A 15 -15.14 10.11 -0.43
C LEU A 15 -14.68 8.84 -1.15
N GLN A 16 -14.83 8.77 -2.49
CA GLN A 16 -14.33 7.63 -3.26
C GLN A 16 -12.80 7.54 -3.19
N TRP A 17 -12.11 8.67 -3.23
CA TRP A 17 -10.66 8.70 -3.09
C TRP A 17 -10.21 8.20 -1.70
N VAL A 18 -10.84 8.67 -0.62
CA VAL A 18 -10.51 8.21 0.75
C VAL A 18 -10.73 6.71 0.89
N LYS A 19 -11.85 6.17 0.37
CA LYS A 19 -12.13 4.72 0.40
C LYS A 19 -11.08 3.93 -0.38
N TYR A 20 -10.70 4.42 -1.56
CA TYR A 20 -9.65 3.79 -2.34
C TYR A 20 -8.31 3.81 -1.59
N ARG A 21 -7.93 4.94 -0.99
CA ARG A 21 -6.68 5.05 -0.23
C ARG A 21 -6.66 4.12 0.98
N GLN A 22 -7.79 4.01 1.69
CA GLN A 22 -7.93 3.11 2.83
C GLN A 22 -7.70 1.65 2.42
N ASN A 23 -8.35 1.19 1.35
CA ASN A 23 -8.14 -0.17 0.83
C ASN A 23 -6.68 -0.44 0.45
N MET A 24 -5.98 0.55 -0.14
CA MET A 24 -4.56 0.39 -0.48
C MET A 24 -3.68 0.30 0.77
N LEU A 25 -4.00 1.07 1.82
CA LEU A 25 -3.29 1.00 3.10
C LEU A 25 -3.49 -0.36 3.79
N ASP A 26 -4.70 -0.92 3.75
CA ASP A 26 -4.98 -2.24 4.31
C ASP A 26 -4.14 -3.33 3.60
N ILE A 27 -4.05 -3.27 2.27
CA ILE A 27 -3.21 -4.20 1.47
C ILE A 27 -1.72 -4.02 1.80
N MET A 28 -1.26 -2.78 2.02
CA MET A 28 0.12 -2.51 2.42
C MET A 28 0.42 -3.08 3.81
N ASP A 29 -0.51 -2.94 4.77
CA ASP A 29 -0.35 -3.43 6.13
C ASP A 29 -0.20 -4.95 6.18
N GLU A 30 -1.02 -5.68 5.41
CA GLU A 30 -0.88 -7.13 5.26
C GLU A 30 0.51 -7.55 4.74
N LYS A 31 1.06 -6.81 3.77
CA LYS A 31 2.41 -7.09 3.22
C LYS A 31 3.50 -6.77 4.24
N LEU A 32 3.37 -5.69 4.99
CA LEU A 32 4.30 -5.32 6.06
C LEU A 32 4.28 -6.36 7.18
N LEU A 33 3.11 -6.89 7.53
CA LEU A 33 2.98 -7.99 8.49
C LEU A 33 3.72 -9.25 7.99
N GLN A 34 3.57 -9.60 6.71
CA GLN A 34 4.33 -10.72 6.11
C GLN A 34 5.85 -10.48 6.17
N MET A 35 6.32 -9.26 5.94
CA MET A 35 7.74 -8.91 6.07
C MET A 35 8.23 -9.08 7.51
N LYS A 36 7.43 -8.66 8.49
CA LYS A 36 7.73 -8.85 9.92
C LYS A 36 7.86 -10.34 10.27
N GLU A 37 6.92 -11.17 9.82
CA GLU A 37 6.98 -12.63 10.05
C GLU A 37 8.23 -13.28 9.44
N ILE A 38 8.65 -12.84 8.25
CA ILE A 38 9.89 -13.31 7.62
C ILE A 38 11.11 -12.95 8.48
N ALA A 39 11.17 -11.71 8.97
CA ALA A 39 12.27 -11.25 9.82
C ALA A 39 12.31 -11.99 11.16
N GLU A 40 11.15 -12.29 11.76
CA GLU A 40 11.05 -13.08 12.98
C GLU A 40 11.48 -14.53 12.78
N LYS A 41 11.03 -15.18 11.70
CA LYS A 41 11.46 -16.55 11.33
C LYS A 41 12.97 -16.63 11.09
N SER A 42 13.54 -15.59 10.49
CA SER A 42 14.98 -15.52 10.22
C SER A 42 15.83 -15.45 11.49
N LYS A 43 15.27 -14.95 12.61
CA LYS A 43 15.95 -14.93 13.91
C LYS A 43 15.91 -16.28 14.64
N LEU A 44 14.96 -17.16 14.32
CA LEU A 44 14.65 -18.35 15.10
C LEU A 44 15.36 -19.63 14.63
N GLY A 45 16.10 -19.62 13.50
CA GLY A 45 16.59 -20.86 12.89
C GLY A 45 18.02 -20.82 12.34
N ASN A 46 18.66 -21.98 12.39
CA ASN A 46 19.83 -22.35 11.59
C ASN A 46 19.44 -22.44 10.11
N LEU A 47 19.06 -21.32 9.50
CA LEU A 47 18.75 -21.27 8.08
C LEU A 47 20.03 -21.49 7.27
N THR A 48 19.90 -22.30 6.23
CA THR A 48 20.94 -22.41 5.21
C THR A 48 21.04 -21.11 4.42
N LEU A 49 22.17 -20.91 3.75
CA LEU A 49 22.37 -19.76 2.85
C LEU A 49 21.28 -19.67 1.77
N GLY A 50 20.89 -20.81 1.19
CA GLY A 50 19.82 -20.85 0.18
C GLY A 50 18.46 -20.44 0.73
N GLU A 51 18.12 -20.86 1.95
CA GLU A 51 16.87 -20.42 2.59
C GLU A 51 16.87 -18.93 2.92
N LEU A 52 18.02 -18.39 3.37
CA LEU A 52 18.19 -16.95 3.58
C LEU A 52 18.04 -16.15 2.29
N GLU A 53 18.60 -16.62 1.17
CA GLU A 53 18.45 -15.99 -0.14
C GLU A 53 16.98 -15.93 -0.59
N VAL A 54 16.23 -17.03 -0.41
CA VAL A 54 14.80 -17.10 -0.74
C VAL A 54 13.99 -16.12 0.12
N LEU A 55 14.24 -16.09 1.44
CA LEU A 55 13.56 -15.16 2.34
C LEU A 55 13.88 -13.70 2.00
N ASN A 56 15.13 -13.40 1.65
CA ASN A 56 15.55 -12.05 1.26
C ASN A 56 14.90 -11.63 -0.07
N ALA A 57 14.84 -12.52 -1.06
CA ALA A 57 14.15 -12.27 -2.31
C ALA A 57 12.66 -11.96 -2.09
N LYS A 58 12.00 -12.72 -1.21
CA LYS A 58 10.60 -12.48 -0.83
C LYS A 58 10.41 -11.14 -0.11
N LEU A 59 11.30 -10.80 0.82
CA LEU A 59 11.27 -9.52 1.55
C LEU A 59 11.42 -8.33 0.59
N ASN A 60 12.37 -8.40 -0.35
CA ASN A 60 12.59 -7.36 -1.35
C ASN A 60 11.40 -7.21 -2.29
N ASN A 61 10.78 -8.32 -2.69
CA ASN A 61 9.60 -8.29 -3.53
C ASN A 61 8.40 -7.65 -2.80
N LEU A 62 8.17 -7.97 -1.52
CA LEU A 62 7.14 -7.33 -0.70
C LEU A 62 7.41 -5.82 -0.55
N GLY A 63 8.66 -5.42 -0.29
CA GLY A 63 9.04 -4.01 -0.20
C GLY A 63 8.79 -3.25 -1.50
N ALA A 64 9.09 -3.84 -2.66
CA ALA A 64 8.79 -3.24 -3.96
C ALA A 64 7.28 -3.07 -4.19
N GLN A 65 6.46 -4.05 -3.80
CA GLN A 65 5.00 -3.96 -3.91
C GLN A 65 4.43 -2.85 -3.01
N VAL A 66 4.87 -2.77 -1.75
CA VAL A 66 4.44 -1.72 -0.81
C VAL A 66 4.76 -0.34 -1.38
N LYS A 67 5.98 -0.15 -1.90
CA LYS A 67 6.39 1.11 -2.52
C LYS A 67 5.53 1.46 -3.73
N ALA A 68 5.26 0.49 -4.61
CA ALA A 68 4.43 0.73 -5.80
C ALA A 68 3.00 1.15 -5.43
N LEU A 69 2.38 0.51 -4.43
CA LEU A 69 1.04 0.85 -3.94
C LEU A 69 1.00 2.26 -3.32
N ASP A 70 2.02 2.61 -2.54
CA ASP A 70 2.13 3.94 -1.94
C ASP A 70 2.30 5.03 -3.01
N ASP A 71 3.15 4.79 -4.01
CA ASP A 71 3.37 5.72 -5.13
C ASP A 71 2.12 5.87 -6.01
N GLU A 72 1.39 4.78 -6.28
CA GLU A 72 0.15 4.82 -7.06
C GLU A 72 -0.95 5.61 -6.34
N SER A 73 -1.18 5.29 -5.07
CA SER A 73 -2.28 5.88 -4.30
C SER A 73 -2.11 7.38 -4.06
N ARG A 74 -0.87 7.86 -3.87
CA ARG A 74 -0.56 9.30 -3.79
C ARG A 74 -0.65 10.03 -5.14
N LYS A 75 -0.39 9.36 -6.26
CA LYS A 75 -0.54 10.00 -7.59
C LYS A 75 -1.99 10.29 -7.92
N ILE A 76 -2.90 9.44 -7.47
CA ILE A 76 -4.35 9.65 -7.65
C ILE A 76 -4.82 10.85 -6.81
N GLU A 77 -4.30 11.00 -5.58
CA GLU A 77 -4.53 12.20 -4.74
C GLU A 77 -4.15 13.49 -5.48
N ASN A 78 -2.94 13.55 -6.03
CA ASN A 78 -2.45 14.73 -6.74
C ASN A 78 -3.24 15.06 -8.03
N ARG A 79 -3.89 14.08 -8.67
CA ARG A 79 -4.75 14.34 -9.83
C ARG A 79 -6.09 14.92 -9.41
N ASN A 80 -6.65 14.48 -8.29
CA ASN A 80 -7.92 14.98 -7.77
C ASN A 80 -7.80 16.38 -7.13
N ILE A 81 -6.59 16.82 -6.75
CA ILE A 81 -6.34 18.16 -6.17
C ILE A 81 -6.10 19.23 -7.27
N LEU A 82 -5.80 18.84 -8.51
CA LEU A 82 -5.45 19.75 -9.60
C LEU A 82 -6.58 19.98 -10.63
N GLU A 83 -7.75 19.37 -10.44
CA GLU A 83 -8.99 19.64 -11.19
C GLU A 83 -9.94 20.54 -10.38
#